data_AF-A0A069D564-F1
#
_entry.id   AF-A0A069D564-F1
#
_cell.length_a   1.000
_cell.length_b   1.000
_cell.length_c   1.000
_cell.angle_alpha   90.00
_cell.angle_beta   90.00
_cell.angle_gamma   90.00
#
_symmetry.space_group_name_H-M   'P 1'
#
loop_
_entity.id
_entity.type
_entity.pdbx_description
1 polymer ?
#
loop_
_entity_poly.entity_id
_entity_poly.type
_entity_poly.pdbx_seq_one_letter_code
_entity_poly.pdbx_strand_id
1 'polypeptide(L)'
;MKDNTNSISVVKEIENRDLLFISYDNDIPSNYRGGVMFSLHIDENGRIRCDSNERTAVDPSTIHIHLPIVEEYDVSPLPYWPHYIELTPGQRFKYLNWLRNVEQPIDIGYVFLYYYGLERHLLTDNFEKAFNQIIRLRNVHKNKSFQSYTEHALIHSCIMMGRIDMLLGIHEKTDVSGFSNAQFLLAYNGKMDLGIENLLSVFYKAFTLSRKAVLEDRQMFVNSIMDSLKLEYGKETFALCDYDISKVKTKTEIRFANYSFPTEIQRVEITDFYQCKPLMADLEKLFKLSYELYKKNRAIEKKKQKLNISDEEVHLLQIKKDVARYKRLLNDKKITQEEFLLLQKFKNGDDY
;
A
#
# COMPACT_ATOMS: atom_id res chain seq x y z
N MET A 1 -11.65 20.43 45.30
CA MET A 1 -11.04 19.19 44.80
C MET A 1 -12.14 18.41 44.10
N LYS A 2 -12.11 18.38 42.76
CA LYS A 2 -13.04 17.55 41.98
C LYS A 2 -12.31 16.25 41.69
N ASP A 3 -12.77 15.16 42.29
CA ASP A 3 -12.35 13.81 41.96
C ASP A 3 -12.69 13.53 40.50
N ASN A 4 -11.65 13.46 39.68
CA ASN A 4 -11.74 13.07 38.29
C ASN A 4 -11.40 11.57 38.24
N THR A 5 -12.33 10.74 38.71
CA THR A 5 -12.30 9.30 38.46
C THR A 5 -12.62 9.07 37.00
N ASN A 6 -11.57 9.08 36.17
CA ASN A 6 -11.59 8.50 34.84
C ASN A 6 -11.99 7.03 34.99
N SER A 7 -13.28 6.76 34.85
CA SER A 7 -13.79 5.40 34.70
C SER A 7 -13.29 4.90 33.35
N ILE A 8 -12.22 4.09 33.40
CA ILE A 8 -11.80 3.27 32.26
C ILE A 8 -13.02 2.39 31.96
N SER A 9 -13.73 2.69 30.88
CA SER A 9 -14.79 1.83 30.37
C SER A 9 -14.14 0.49 30.04
N VAL A 10 -14.28 -0.50 30.92
CA VAL A 10 -13.88 -1.88 30.63
C VAL A 10 -14.85 -2.35 29.55
N VAL A 11 -14.43 -2.23 28.29
CA VAL A 11 -15.19 -2.77 27.16
C VAL A 11 -15.28 -4.28 27.37
N LYS A 12 -16.46 -4.74 27.83
CA LYS A 12 -16.67 -6.15 28.15
C LYS A 12 -16.81 -7.02 26.89
N GLU A 13 -17.24 -6.42 25.80
CA GLU A 13 -17.53 -7.09 24.53
C GLU A 13 -16.38 -6.94 23.53
N ILE A 14 -16.20 -7.94 22.67
CA ILE A 14 -15.26 -7.83 21.55
C ILE A 14 -15.90 -6.97 20.47
N GLU A 15 -15.24 -5.87 20.12
CA GLU A 15 -15.66 -5.01 19.01
C GLU A 15 -15.58 -5.78 17.69
N ASN A 16 -16.53 -5.54 16.77
CA ASN A 16 -16.60 -6.20 15.46
C ASN A 16 -16.52 -7.73 15.55
N ARG A 17 -17.25 -8.32 16.52
CA ARG A 17 -17.37 -9.78 16.68
C ARG A 17 -17.86 -10.48 15.41
N ASP A 18 -18.61 -9.79 14.56
CA ASP A 18 -19.06 -10.24 13.25
C ASP A 18 -17.94 -10.40 12.19
N LEU A 19 -16.75 -9.86 12.46
CA LEU A 19 -15.53 -10.09 11.66
C LEU A 19 -14.68 -11.26 12.17
N LEU A 20 -15.13 -11.99 13.19
CA LEU A 20 -14.44 -13.16 13.73
C LEU A 20 -15.04 -14.45 13.17
N PHE A 21 -14.16 -15.36 12.75
CA PHE A 21 -14.54 -16.75 12.49
C PHE A 21 -14.51 -17.52 13.80
N ILE A 22 -15.66 -18.04 14.23
CA ILE A 22 -15.81 -18.81 15.48
C ILE A 22 -16.40 -20.17 15.12
N SER A 23 -15.68 -21.24 15.43
CA SER A 23 -16.19 -22.61 15.33
C SER A 23 -16.69 -23.08 16.70
N TYR A 24 -17.90 -23.65 16.69
CA TYR A 24 -18.56 -24.27 17.83
C TYR A 24 -18.41 -25.80 17.83
N ASP A 25 -17.69 -26.34 16.85
CA ASP A 25 -17.54 -27.77 16.64
C ASP A 25 -16.59 -28.37 17.69
N ASN A 26 -17.00 -29.52 18.25
CA ASN A 26 -16.18 -30.25 19.20
C ASN A 26 -14.95 -30.90 18.55
N ASP A 27 -15.03 -31.22 17.25
CA ASP A 27 -13.93 -31.81 16.49
C ASP A 27 -13.00 -30.70 16.00
N ILE A 28 -11.83 -30.60 16.63
CA ILE A 28 -10.85 -29.56 16.32
C ILE A 28 -9.90 -30.14 15.28
N PRO A 29 -9.83 -29.55 14.08
CA PRO A 29 -8.99 -30.09 13.02
C PRO A 29 -7.52 -29.99 13.43
N SER A 30 -6.71 -30.93 12.96
CA SER A 30 -5.25 -30.81 13.08
C SER A 30 -4.77 -29.69 12.16
N ASN A 31 -3.73 -28.95 12.58
CA ASN A 31 -3.14 -27.94 11.72
C ASN A 31 -2.45 -28.61 10.52
N TYR A 32 -3.02 -28.40 9.33
CA TYR A 32 -2.37 -28.72 8.07
C TYR A 32 -2.23 -27.43 7.28
N ARG A 33 -1.00 -27.06 6.92
CA ARG A 33 -0.70 -25.87 6.11
C ARG A 33 -1.08 -26.02 4.61
N GLY A 34 -2.07 -26.85 4.32
CA GLY A 34 -2.45 -27.24 2.96
C GLY A 34 -1.39 -28.08 2.25
N GLY A 35 -1.78 -28.70 1.14
CA GLY A 35 -0.92 -29.53 0.31
C GLY A 35 -1.40 -30.97 0.17
N VAL A 36 -0.69 -31.74 -0.64
CA VAL A 36 -0.96 -33.17 -0.85
C VAL A 36 -0.28 -33.95 0.27
N MET A 37 -1.06 -34.59 1.14
CA MET A 37 -0.52 -35.57 2.07
C MET A 37 -0.40 -36.90 1.36
N PHE A 38 0.82 -37.43 1.28
CA PHE A 38 1.06 -38.79 0.81
C PHE A 38 1.14 -39.72 2.02
N SER A 39 0.18 -40.63 2.14
CA SER A 39 0.26 -41.72 3.10
C SER A 39 0.83 -42.95 2.41
N LEU A 40 1.99 -43.42 2.87
CA LEU A 40 2.60 -44.66 2.41
C LEU A 40 2.23 -45.80 3.35
N HIS A 41 1.57 -46.82 2.82
CA HIS A 41 1.22 -48.05 3.54
C HIS A 41 1.93 -49.23 2.89
N ILE A 42 2.54 -50.10 3.69
CA ILE A 42 3.08 -51.38 3.22
C ILE A 42 2.10 -52.46 3.71
N ASP A 43 1.47 -53.17 2.78
CA ASP A 43 0.56 -54.25 3.14
C ASP A 43 1.31 -55.53 3.56
N GLU A 44 0.57 -56.50 4.07
CA GLU A 44 1.07 -57.82 4.51
C GLU A 44 1.80 -58.62 3.42
N ASN A 45 1.64 -58.24 2.15
CA ASN A 45 2.34 -58.84 1.01
C ASN A 45 3.52 -57.98 0.51
N GLY A 46 3.90 -56.95 1.27
CA GLY A 46 5.01 -56.05 0.94
C GLY A 46 4.69 -55.05 -0.18
N ARG A 47 3.41 -54.86 -0.54
CA ARG A 47 3.03 -53.89 -1.57
C ARG A 47 2.91 -52.50 -0.96
N ILE A 48 3.50 -51.52 -1.63
CA ILE A 48 3.36 -50.10 -1.27
C ILE A 48 2.04 -49.58 -1.86
N ARG A 49 1.14 -49.13 -0.99
CA ARG A 49 -0.04 -48.33 -1.35
C ARG A 49 0.25 -46.87 -1.01
N CYS A 50 -0.10 -45.99 -1.93
CA CYS A 50 0.03 -44.55 -1.76
C CYS A 50 -1.36 -43.94 -1.90
N ASP A 51 -1.84 -43.34 -0.82
CA ASP A 51 -3.08 -42.56 -0.83
C ASP A 51 -2.69 -41.07 -0.82
N SER A 52 -3.20 -40.33 -1.79
CA SER A 52 -3.07 -38.87 -1.86
C SER A 52 -4.41 -38.23 -1.52
N ASN A 53 -4.46 -37.48 -0.44
CA ASN A 53 -5.63 -36.65 -0.11
C ASN A 53 -5.25 -35.17 -0.22
N GLU A 54 -6.01 -34.43 -1.01
CA GLU A 54 -6.01 -32.97 -0.98
C GLU A 54 -6.68 -32.54 0.33
N ARG A 55 -5.90 -31.92 1.22
CA ARG A 55 -6.44 -31.30 2.43
C ARG A 55 -6.48 -29.80 2.22
N THR A 56 -7.68 -29.23 2.31
CA THR A 56 -7.86 -27.78 2.40
C THR A 56 -7.22 -27.30 3.69
N ALA A 57 -6.34 -26.31 3.60
CA ALA A 57 -5.73 -25.69 4.77
C ALA A 57 -6.82 -25.15 5.69
N VAL A 58 -6.69 -25.43 6.99
CA VAL A 58 -7.57 -24.86 8.01
C VAL A 58 -7.27 -23.37 8.11
N ASP A 59 -8.31 -22.55 8.27
CA ASP A 59 -8.12 -21.12 8.41
C ASP A 59 -7.41 -20.81 9.74
N PRO A 60 -6.27 -20.10 9.71
CA PRO A 60 -5.48 -19.88 10.92
C PRO A 60 -6.15 -18.97 11.94
N SER A 61 -7.10 -18.13 11.52
CA SER A 61 -7.75 -17.14 12.40
C SER A 61 -8.97 -17.69 13.15
N THR A 62 -9.44 -18.88 12.78
CA THR A 62 -10.68 -19.43 13.34
C THR A 62 -10.53 -19.74 14.83
N ILE A 63 -11.39 -19.11 15.63
CA ILE A 63 -11.46 -19.30 17.07
C ILE A 63 -12.27 -20.56 17.36
N HIS A 64 -11.64 -21.58 17.92
CA HIS A 64 -12.31 -22.79 18.38
C HIS A 64 -12.62 -22.69 19.87
N ILE A 65 -13.91 -22.66 20.23
CA ILE A 65 -14.34 -22.34 21.60
C ILE A 65 -14.02 -23.42 22.64
N HIS A 66 -13.77 -24.65 22.20
CA HIS A 66 -13.48 -25.78 23.10
C HIS A 66 -11.99 -25.91 23.45
N LEU A 67 -11.14 -25.07 22.87
CA LEU A 67 -9.73 -25.01 23.25
C LEU A 67 -9.55 -24.33 24.61
N PRO A 68 -8.65 -24.83 25.46
CA PRO A 68 -8.44 -24.28 26.79
C PRO A 68 -7.91 -22.85 26.74
N ILE A 69 -8.37 -22.02 27.70
CA ILE A 69 -7.99 -20.63 27.91
C ILE A 69 -7.60 -20.48 29.38
N VAL A 70 -6.47 -19.85 29.66
CA VAL A 70 -5.99 -19.56 31.01
C VAL A 70 -5.62 -18.09 31.08
N GLU A 71 -6.09 -17.38 32.11
CA GLU A 71 -5.71 -15.98 32.33
C GLU A 71 -4.23 -15.86 32.68
N GLU A 72 -3.42 -15.57 31.66
CA GLU A 72 -1.96 -15.44 31.75
C GLU A 72 -1.51 -14.36 30.78
N TYR A 73 -0.87 -13.30 31.29
CA TYR A 73 -0.45 -12.15 30.48
C TYR A 73 1.03 -12.26 30.02
N ASP A 74 1.85 -12.96 30.81
CA ASP A 74 3.27 -13.19 30.56
C ASP A 74 3.48 -14.49 29.77
N VAL A 75 3.08 -14.46 28.50
CA VAL A 75 3.25 -15.56 27.56
C VAL A 75 4.24 -15.21 26.48
N SER A 76 4.91 -16.23 25.95
CA SER A 76 5.84 -16.09 24.84
C SER A 76 5.18 -15.45 23.60
N PRO A 77 5.94 -14.71 22.78
CA PRO A 77 5.48 -14.20 21.49
C PRO A 77 4.97 -15.32 20.57
N LEU A 78 4.12 -14.96 19.60
CA LEU A 78 3.64 -15.95 18.64
C LEU A 78 4.73 -16.33 17.63
N PRO A 79 4.72 -17.57 17.10
CA PRO A 79 5.63 -17.97 16.05
C PRO A 79 5.35 -17.23 14.73
N TYR A 80 6.30 -17.32 13.80
CA TYR A 80 6.10 -16.87 12.43
C TYR A 80 4.99 -17.70 11.75
N TRP A 81 3.97 -17.00 11.22
CA TRP A 81 2.70 -17.56 10.72
C TRP A 81 1.88 -18.28 11.81
N PRO A 82 1.29 -17.52 12.74
CA PRO A 82 0.51 -18.09 13.82
C PRO A 82 -0.77 -18.79 13.32
N HIS A 83 -1.25 -19.74 14.13
CA HIS A 83 -2.49 -20.47 13.89
C HIS A 83 -3.21 -20.65 15.22
N TYR A 84 -4.48 -20.24 15.34
CA TYR A 84 -5.22 -20.19 16.61
C TYR A 84 -5.20 -21.52 17.40
N ILE A 85 -5.36 -22.64 16.70
CA ILE A 85 -5.31 -23.99 17.27
C ILE A 85 -3.98 -24.27 18.00
N GLU A 86 -2.86 -23.75 17.53
CA GLU A 86 -1.52 -24.00 18.09
C GLU A 86 -1.15 -23.09 19.26
N LEU A 87 -1.96 -22.06 19.56
CA LEU A 87 -1.70 -21.15 20.68
C LEU A 87 -1.76 -21.92 22.00
N THR A 88 -0.92 -21.54 22.97
CA THR A 88 -1.09 -22.03 24.35
C THR A 88 -2.36 -21.43 24.99
N PRO A 89 -2.88 -22.01 26.09
CA PRO A 89 -4.05 -21.46 26.77
C PRO A 89 -3.91 -19.98 27.17
N GLY A 90 -2.71 -19.57 27.63
CA GLY A 90 -2.41 -18.18 27.95
C GLY A 90 -2.33 -17.27 26.72
N GLN A 91 -1.74 -17.74 25.62
CA GLN A 91 -1.73 -17.00 24.35
C GLN A 91 -3.14 -16.77 23.81
N ARG A 92 -4.05 -17.77 23.91
CA ARG A 92 -5.46 -17.59 23.53
C ARG A 92 -6.14 -16.52 24.39
N PHE A 93 -5.92 -16.54 25.71
CA PHE A 93 -6.45 -15.50 26.59
C PHE A 93 -5.96 -14.11 26.20
N LYS A 94 -4.65 -13.95 26.00
CA LYS A 94 -4.04 -12.67 25.58
C LYS A 94 -4.62 -12.17 24.26
N TYR A 95 -4.77 -13.06 23.28
CA TYR A 95 -5.39 -12.74 21.99
C TYR A 95 -6.85 -12.27 22.15
N LEU A 96 -7.68 -13.05 22.85
CA LEU A 96 -9.10 -12.75 23.04
C LEU A 96 -9.31 -11.46 23.84
N ASN A 97 -8.45 -11.18 24.83
CA ASN A 97 -8.49 -9.92 25.56
C ASN A 97 -8.07 -8.73 24.67
N TRP A 98 -7.05 -8.91 23.82
CA TRP A 98 -6.63 -7.88 22.86
C TRP A 98 -7.71 -7.54 21.83
N LEU A 99 -8.51 -8.51 21.37
CA LEU A 99 -9.61 -8.27 20.43
C LEU A 99 -10.67 -7.28 20.97
N ARG A 100 -10.75 -7.04 22.28
CA ARG A 100 -11.63 -6.02 22.88
C ARG A 100 -11.18 -4.59 22.59
N ASN A 101 -9.90 -4.38 22.31
CA ASN A 101 -9.34 -3.11 21.86
C ASN A 101 -8.10 -3.37 21.00
N VAL A 102 -8.33 -3.52 19.70
CA VAL A 102 -7.29 -3.87 18.71
C VAL A 102 -6.24 -2.78 18.49
N GLU A 103 -6.41 -1.58 19.07
CA GLU A 103 -5.44 -0.49 19.00
C GLU A 103 -4.38 -0.60 20.12
N GLN A 104 -4.57 -1.48 21.10
CA GLN A 104 -3.56 -1.68 22.13
C GLN A 104 -2.29 -2.29 21.52
N PRO A 105 -1.08 -1.82 21.89
CA PRO A 105 0.17 -2.44 21.46
C PRO A 105 0.23 -3.91 21.84
N ILE A 106 0.62 -4.77 20.90
CA ILE A 106 0.77 -6.20 21.11
C ILE A 106 1.88 -6.75 20.20
N ASP A 107 2.37 -7.96 20.50
CA ASP A 107 3.20 -8.70 19.57
C ASP A 107 2.48 -8.86 18.22
N ILE A 108 3.21 -8.59 17.12
CA ILE A 108 2.62 -8.45 15.79
C ILE A 108 1.99 -9.76 15.29
N GLY A 109 2.40 -10.92 15.81
CA GLY A 109 1.78 -12.19 15.46
C GLY A 109 0.29 -12.21 15.77
N TYR A 110 -0.14 -11.62 16.90
CA TYR A 110 -1.56 -11.53 17.25
C TYR A 110 -2.35 -10.67 16.26
N VAL A 111 -1.72 -9.59 15.76
CA VAL A 111 -2.33 -8.73 14.73
C VAL A 111 -2.46 -9.49 13.41
N PHE A 112 -1.44 -10.25 13.01
CA PHE A 112 -1.51 -11.12 11.82
C PHE A 112 -2.59 -12.20 11.96
N LEU A 113 -2.73 -12.80 13.14
CA LEU A 113 -3.75 -13.82 13.40
C LEU A 113 -5.16 -13.28 13.17
N TYR A 114 -5.46 -12.07 13.67
CA TYR A 114 -6.74 -11.41 13.40
C TYR A 114 -6.88 -11.00 11.93
N TYR A 115 -5.82 -10.43 11.36
CA TYR A 115 -5.80 -10.00 9.96
C TYR A 115 -6.08 -11.13 8.96
N TYR A 116 -5.62 -12.36 9.22
CA TYR A 116 -5.93 -13.50 8.35
C TYR A 116 -7.45 -13.71 8.18
N GLY A 117 -8.24 -13.51 9.24
CA GLY A 117 -9.70 -13.54 9.16
C GLY A 117 -10.26 -12.36 8.35
N LEU A 118 -9.75 -11.16 8.59
CA LEU A 118 -10.15 -9.96 7.85
C LEU A 118 -9.96 -10.10 6.33
N GLU A 119 -8.91 -10.79 5.89
CA GLU A 119 -8.68 -11.02 4.46
C GLU A 119 -9.78 -11.87 3.80
N ARG A 120 -10.44 -12.78 4.54
CA ARG A 120 -11.60 -13.50 4.02
C ARG A 120 -12.79 -12.56 3.83
N HIS A 121 -12.96 -11.63 4.77
CA HIS A 121 -14.02 -10.61 4.68
C HIS A 121 -13.79 -9.62 3.54
N LEU A 122 -12.54 -9.37 3.14
CA LEU A 122 -12.22 -8.61 1.92
C LEU A 122 -12.64 -9.30 0.61
N LEU A 123 -13.06 -10.57 0.64
CA LEU A 123 -13.50 -11.33 -0.52
C LEU A 123 -14.98 -11.76 -0.42
N THR A 124 -15.73 -11.20 0.53
CA THR A 124 -17.14 -11.54 0.83
C THR A 124 -17.94 -10.26 1.17
N ASP A 125 -19.20 -10.41 1.58
CA ASP A 125 -20.13 -9.29 1.79
C ASP A 125 -19.74 -8.31 2.92
N ASN A 126 -18.81 -8.70 3.80
CA ASN A 126 -18.31 -7.85 4.90
C ASN A 126 -17.13 -6.94 4.49
N PHE A 127 -16.93 -6.74 3.18
CA PHE A 127 -15.80 -6.01 2.60
C PHE A 127 -15.48 -4.70 3.32
N GLU A 128 -16.47 -3.80 3.41
CA GLU A 128 -16.25 -2.44 3.89
C GLU A 128 -15.88 -2.37 5.37
N LYS A 129 -16.51 -3.22 6.20
CA LYS A 129 -16.16 -3.36 7.61
C LYS A 129 -14.74 -3.87 7.77
N ALA A 130 -14.36 -4.90 7.03
CA ALA A 130 -13.01 -5.46 7.08
C ALA A 130 -11.96 -4.47 6.55
N PHE A 131 -12.25 -3.78 5.45
CA PHE A 131 -11.39 -2.74 4.89
C PHE A 131 -11.11 -1.65 5.93
N ASN A 132 -12.15 -1.09 6.54
CA ASN A 132 -12.01 -0.04 7.56
C ASN A 132 -11.27 -0.55 8.80
N GLN A 133 -11.51 -1.79 9.21
CA GLN A 133 -10.81 -2.41 10.33
C GLN A 133 -9.30 -2.61 10.02
N ILE A 134 -8.95 -3.00 8.80
CA ILE A 134 -7.55 -3.10 8.37
C ILE A 134 -6.89 -1.72 8.35
N ILE A 135 -7.56 -0.68 7.85
CA ILE A 135 -7.07 0.71 7.91
C ILE A 135 -6.78 1.12 9.36
N ARG A 136 -7.69 0.83 10.29
CA ARG A 136 -7.51 1.11 11.71
C ARG A 136 -6.29 0.40 12.28
N LEU A 137 -6.12 -0.89 11.99
CA LEU A 137 -4.93 -1.65 12.39
C LEU A 137 -3.64 -1.07 11.78
N ARG A 138 -3.63 -0.69 10.50
CA ARG A 138 -2.46 -0.08 9.83
C ARG A 138 -2.04 1.23 10.45
N ASN A 139 -2.99 2.02 10.94
CA ASN A 139 -2.71 3.33 11.50
C ASN A 139 -2.06 3.24 12.89
N VAL A 140 -2.25 2.13 13.60
CA VAL A 140 -1.68 1.91 14.94
C VAL A 140 -0.45 0.99 14.92
N HIS A 141 -0.49 -0.10 14.14
CA HIS A 141 0.55 -1.14 14.13
C HIS A 141 1.56 -0.94 13.00
N LYS A 142 2.59 -0.13 13.25
CA LYS A 142 3.61 0.26 12.25
C LYS A 142 4.71 -0.80 12.01
N ASN A 143 4.33 -2.06 11.79
CA ASN A 143 5.27 -3.13 11.40
C ASN A 143 5.43 -3.19 9.86
N LYS A 144 6.67 -3.17 9.35
CA LYS A 144 6.97 -3.12 7.90
C LYS A 144 6.28 -4.23 7.09
N SER A 145 6.32 -5.47 7.56
CA SER A 145 5.71 -6.59 6.84
C SER A 145 4.19 -6.48 6.86
N PHE A 146 3.61 -6.14 8.02
CA PHE A 146 2.17 -5.93 8.15
C PHE A 146 1.66 -4.83 7.21
N GLN A 147 2.37 -3.69 7.16
CA GLN A 147 2.05 -2.59 6.24
C GLN A 147 2.14 -3.02 4.77
N SER A 148 3.13 -3.84 4.39
CA SER A 148 3.23 -4.32 3.01
C SER A 148 2.09 -5.26 2.62
N TYR A 149 1.80 -6.27 3.44
CA TYR A 149 0.76 -7.26 3.13
C TYR A 149 -0.63 -6.64 3.09
N THR A 150 -0.97 -5.83 4.10
CA THR A 150 -2.28 -5.18 4.16
C THR A 150 -2.47 -4.17 3.04
N GLU A 151 -1.41 -3.53 2.54
CA GLU A 151 -1.52 -2.58 1.42
C GLU A 151 -1.90 -3.33 0.14
N HIS A 152 -1.19 -4.43 -0.14
CA HIS A 152 -1.50 -5.28 -1.27
C HIS A 152 -2.93 -5.83 -1.17
N ALA A 153 -3.33 -6.35 -0.01
CA ALA A 153 -4.67 -6.90 0.17
C ALA A 153 -5.75 -5.83 -0.05
N LEU A 154 -5.61 -4.62 0.51
CA LEU A 154 -6.57 -3.54 0.31
C LEU A 154 -6.70 -3.14 -1.17
N ILE A 155 -5.57 -2.96 -1.87
CA ILE A 155 -5.58 -2.58 -3.29
C ILE A 155 -6.18 -3.69 -4.15
N HIS A 156 -5.69 -4.92 -4.01
CA HIS A 156 -6.15 -6.04 -4.84
C HIS A 156 -7.60 -6.39 -4.57
N SER A 157 -8.04 -6.38 -3.31
CA SER A 157 -9.42 -6.68 -2.96
C SER A 157 -10.38 -5.60 -3.49
N CYS A 158 -10.03 -4.31 -3.45
CA CYS A 158 -10.84 -3.27 -4.10
C CYS A 158 -11.03 -3.54 -5.59
N ILE A 159 -9.97 -3.94 -6.29
CA ILE A 159 -10.04 -4.24 -7.73
C ILE A 159 -10.90 -5.49 -7.97
N MET A 160 -10.67 -6.56 -7.21
CA MET A 160 -11.38 -7.84 -7.36
C MET A 160 -12.88 -7.70 -7.05
N MET A 161 -13.23 -6.90 -6.05
CA MET A 161 -14.61 -6.70 -5.61
C MET A 161 -15.31 -5.53 -6.33
N GLY A 162 -14.64 -4.89 -7.30
CA GLY A 162 -15.19 -3.72 -8.01
C GLY A 162 -15.41 -2.48 -7.12
N ARG A 163 -14.78 -2.42 -5.95
CA ARG A 163 -14.87 -1.32 -4.97
C ARG A 163 -13.81 -0.25 -5.21
N ILE A 164 -13.76 0.25 -6.44
CA ILE A 164 -12.80 1.31 -6.82
C ILE A 164 -13.07 2.59 -6.04
N ASP A 165 -14.31 2.84 -5.62
CA ASP A 165 -14.71 3.91 -4.72
C ASP A 165 -13.90 3.92 -3.41
N MET A 166 -13.57 2.74 -2.87
CA MET A 166 -12.78 2.61 -1.64
C MET A 166 -11.28 2.72 -1.86
N LEU A 167 -10.82 2.41 -3.08
CA LEU A 167 -9.42 2.60 -3.48
C LEU A 167 -9.10 4.08 -3.69
N LEU A 168 -10.07 4.86 -4.17
CA LEU A 168 -9.98 6.31 -4.24
C LEU A 168 -9.84 6.89 -2.82
N GLY A 169 -8.87 7.79 -2.62
CA GLY A 169 -8.61 8.39 -1.31
C GLY A 169 -7.97 7.45 -0.29
N ILE A 170 -7.50 6.25 -0.65
CA ILE A 170 -6.83 5.35 0.32
C ILE A 170 -5.64 6.01 1.02
N HIS A 171 -4.92 6.89 0.30
CA HIS A 171 -3.78 7.66 0.79
C HIS A 171 -4.16 8.73 1.84
N GLU A 172 -5.43 9.13 1.91
CA GLU A 172 -5.95 10.03 2.94
C GLU A 172 -6.28 9.27 4.22
N LYS A 173 -6.56 7.97 4.11
CA LYS A 173 -6.99 7.10 5.22
C LYS A 173 -5.82 6.37 5.88
N THR A 174 -4.76 6.05 5.14
CA THR A 174 -3.60 5.33 5.66
C THR A 174 -2.35 5.59 4.80
N ASP A 175 -1.18 5.36 5.38
CA ASP A 175 0.10 5.41 4.66
C ASP A 175 0.11 4.36 3.56
N VAL A 176 0.55 4.70 2.36
CA VAL A 176 0.74 3.75 1.24
C VAL A 176 2.11 3.95 0.60
N SER A 177 2.68 2.89 0.03
CA SER A 177 4.03 2.92 -0.57
C SER A 177 4.13 3.72 -1.88
N GLY A 178 2.98 4.11 -2.45
CA GLY A 178 2.83 4.86 -3.70
C GLY A 178 1.96 4.10 -4.69
N PHE A 179 2.16 4.34 -5.99
CA PHE A 179 1.35 3.69 -7.04
C PHE A 179 1.80 2.23 -7.26
N SER A 180 0.87 1.28 -7.19
CA SER A 180 1.16 -0.15 -7.33
C SER A 180 1.07 -0.63 -8.78
N ASN A 181 1.66 -1.79 -9.08
CA ASN A 181 1.48 -2.44 -10.39
C ASN A 181 0.02 -2.82 -10.65
N ALA A 182 -0.73 -3.16 -9.59
CA ALA A 182 -2.17 -3.40 -9.68
C ALA A 182 -2.95 -2.15 -10.13
N GLN A 183 -2.59 -0.99 -9.60
CA GLN A 183 -3.19 0.28 -10.02
C GLN A 183 -2.79 0.68 -11.45
N PHE A 184 -1.52 0.46 -11.85
CA PHE A 184 -1.12 0.63 -13.24
C PHE A 184 -1.91 -0.27 -14.18
N LEU A 185 -2.05 -1.55 -13.85
CA LEU A 185 -2.78 -2.52 -14.66
C LEU A 185 -4.28 -2.16 -14.76
N LEU A 186 -4.88 -1.72 -13.65
CA LEU A 186 -6.25 -1.21 -13.62
C LEU A 186 -6.42 -0.02 -14.57
N ALA A 187 -5.54 0.99 -14.48
CA ALA A 187 -5.61 2.17 -15.33
C ALA A 187 -5.39 1.82 -16.81
N TYR A 188 -4.38 0.99 -17.11
CA TYR A 188 -4.07 0.57 -18.48
C TYR A 188 -5.21 -0.20 -19.15
N ASN A 189 -5.81 -1.16 -18.43
CA ASN A 189 -6.93 -1.95 -18.94
C ASN A 189 -8.21 -1.12 -19.03
N GLY A 190 -8.42 -0.18 -18.10
CA GLY A 190 -9.53 0.77 -18.10
C GLY A 190 -9.39 1.90 -19.12
N LYS A 191 -8.30 1.93 -19.91
CA LYS A 191 -7.99 3.01 -20.86
C LYS A 191 -7.98 4.39 -20.21
N MET A 192 -7.45 4.45 -18.98
CA MET A 192 -7.34 5.66 -18.18
C MET A 192 -5.91 6.19 -18.21
N ASP A 193 -5.79 7.48 -18.49
CA ASP A 193 -4.55 8.21 -18.30
C ASP A 193 -4.27 8.45 -16.81
N LEU A 194 -3.01 8.72 -16.48
CA LEU A 194 -2.63 9.05 -15.11
C LEU A 194 -2.89 10.52 -14.83
N GLY A 195 -3.77 10.80 -13.87
CA GLY A 195 -3.97 12.13 -13.33
C GLY A 195 -2.85 12.54 -12.38
N ILE A 196 -2.89 13.79 -11.93
CA ILE A 196 -1.85 14.40 -11.08
C ILE A 196 -1.63 13.61 -9.78
N GLU A 197 -2.70 13.14 -9.13
CA GLU A 197 -2.62 12.36 -7.89
C GLU A 197 -2.00 10.97 -8.10
N ASN A 198 -2.25 10.36 -9.27
CA ASN A 198 -1.59 9.12 -9.64
C ASN A 198 -0.11 9.36 -9.90
N LEU A 199 0.24 10.42 -10.65
CA LEU A 199 1.62 10.82 -10.91
C LEU A 199 2.38 11.15 -9.63
N LEU A 200 1.74 11.84 -8.68
CA LEU A 200 2.32 12.12 -7.36
C LEU A 200 2.71 10.82 -6.65
N SER A 201 1.81 9.83 -6.67
CA SER A 201 2.03 8.50 -6.08
C SER A 201 3.11 7.70 -6.81
N VAL A 202 3.19 7.82 -8.15
CA VAL A 202 4.25 7.20 -8.96
C VAL A 202 5.59 7.83 -8.63
N PHE A 203 5.67 9.17 -8.59
CA PHE A 203 6.89 9.91 -8.30
C PHE A 203 7.38 9.67 -6.89
N TYR A 204 6.47 9.63 -5.89
CA TYR A 204 6.80 9.32 -4.49
C TYR A 204 7.55 7.99 -4.36
N LYS A 205 7.08 6.98 -5.11
CA LYS A 205 7.66 5.64 -5.12
C LYS A 205 8.97 5.57 -5.91
N ALA A 206 8.98 6.10 -7.13
CA ALA A 206 10.10 5.96 -8.07
C ALA A 206 11.27 6.91 -7.78
N PHE A 207 11.01 8.13 -7.32
CA PHE A 207 12.01 9.20 -7.28
C PHE A 207 12.17 9.76 -5.86
N THR A 208 13.30 9.50 -5.21
CA THR A 208 13.52 9.88 -3.79
C THR A 208 13.37 11.38 -3.52
N LEU A 209 13.72 12.23 -4.48
CA LEU A 209 13.60 13.69 -4.38
C LEU A 209 12.15 14.18 -4.32
N SER A 210 11.19 13.42 -4.88
CA SER A 210 9.77 13.78 -4.83
C SER A 210 9.25 13.72 -3.39
N ARG A 211 9.71 12.76 -2.58
CA ARG A 211 9.30 12.59 -1.17
C ARG A 211 9.57 13.85 -0.37
N LYS A 212 10.71 14.50 -0.62
CA LYS A 212 11.06 15.77 -0.01
C LYS A 212 10.11 16.89 -0.46
N ALA A 213 9.84 16.99 -1.76
CA ALA A 213 8.94 18.02 -2.29
C ALA A 213 7.52 17.90 -1.71
N VAL A 214 7.00 16.67 -1.62
CA VAL A 214 5.69 16.37 -1.01
C VAL A 214 5.63 16.78 0.46
N LEU A 215 6.67 16.48 1.24
CA LEU A 215 6.74 16.83 2.66
C LEU A 215 6.90 18.34 2.89
N GLU A 216 7.65 19.02 2.04
CA GLU A 216 7.94 20.45 2.20
C GLU A 216 6.78 21.35 1.74
N ASP A 217 6.21 21.06 0.57
CA ASP A 217 5.05 21.78 0.03
C ASP A 217 4.38 20.97 -1.09
N ARG A 218 3.43 20.12 -0.69
CA ARG A 218 2.66 19.25 -1.59
C ARG A 218 1.90 20.05 -2.64
N GLN A 219 1.25 21.14 -2.27
CA GLN A 219 0.38 21.88 -3.18
C GLN A 219 1.20 22.56 -4.29
N MET A 220 2.34 23.16 -3.94
CA MET A 220 3.22 23.74 -4.94
C MET A 220 3.80 22.68 -5.88
N PHE A 221 4.11 21.48 -5.36
CA PHE A 221 4.60 20.40 -6.21
C PHE A 221 3.50 19.87 -7.15
N VAL A 222 2.27 19.70 -6.67
CA VAL A 222 1.08 19.37 -7.49
C VAL A 222 0.89 20.38 -8.62
N ASN A 223 0.94 21.68 -8.32
CA ASN A 223 0.83 22.74 -9.32
C ASN A 223 1.97 22.64 -10.36
N SER A 224 3.19 22.35 -9.91
CA SER A 224 4.35 22.21 -10.79
C SER A 224 4.26 20.98 -11.73
N ILE A 225 3.61 19.89 -11.29
CA ILE A 225 3.32 18.74 -12.13
C ILE A 225 2.28 19.12 -13.19
N MET A 226 1.21 19.80 -12.79
CA MET A 226 0.16 20.29 -13.71
C MET A 226 0.75 21.20 -14.80
N ASP A 227 1.57 22.18 -14.43
CA ASP A 227 2.22 23.11 -15.36
C ASP A 227 3.15 22.36 -16.33
N SER A 228 3.85 21.33 -15.84
CA SER A 228 4.73 20.50 -16.64
C SER A 228 3.97 19.65 -17.66
N LEU A 229 2.82 19.09 -17.27
CA LEU A 229 1.96 18.32 -18.17
C LEU A 229 1.39 19.20 -19.28
N LYS A 230 0.87 20.39 -18.93
CA LYS A 230 0.34 21.35 -19.91
C LYS A 230 1.41 21.77 -20.90
N LEU A 231 2.61 22.08 -20.42
CA LEU A 231 3.68 22.53 -21.30
C LEU A 231 4.19 21.42 -22.25
N GLU A 232 4.42 20.23 -21.72
CA GLU A 232 5.05 19.14 -22.47
C GLU A 232 4.07 18.43 -23.40
N TYR A 233 2.85 18.18 -22.90
CA TYR A 233 1.89 17.30 -23.57
C TYR A 233 0.60 18.03 -24.00
N GLY A 234 0.41 19.29 -23.60
CA GLY A 234 -0.82 20.05 -23.88
C GLY A 234 -2.07 19.47 -23.20
N LYS A 235 -1.89 18.66 -22.14
CA LYS A 235 -2.96 17.94 -21.43
C LYS A 235 -2.75 18.03 -19.92
N GLU A 236 -3.79 17.69 -19.15
CA GLU A 236 -3.73 17.60 -17.69
C GLU A 236 -3.49 16.17 -17.17
N THR A 237 -3.26 15.22 -18.09
CA THR A 237 -3.06 13.81 -17.80
C THR A 237 -1.86 13.26 -18.57
N PHE A 238 -1.29 12.14 -18.09
CA PHE A 238 -0.20 11.43 -18.74
C PHE A 238 -0.70 10.16 -19.44
N ALA A 239 -0.41 10.02 -20.73
CA ALA A 239 -0.96 8.99 -21.61
C ALA A 239 -0.34 7.59 -21.37
N LEU A 240 -0.82 6.89 -20.34
CA LEU A 240 -0.30 5.57 -19.97
C LEU A 240 -0.53 4.50 -21.05
N CYS A 241 -1.61 4.61 -21.82
CA CYS A 241 -2.04 3.58 -22.77
C CYS A 241 -1.22 3.56 -24.06
N ASP A 242 -0.38 4.57 -24.30
CA ASP A 242 0.46 4.68 -25.50
C ASP A 242 1.69 3.75 -25.45
N TYR A 243 1.98 3.17 -24.27
CA TYR A 243 3.13 2.31 -24.06
C TYR A 243 2.82 0.84 -24.33
N ASP A 244 3.69 0.18 -25.10
CA ASP A 244 3.65 -1.28 -25.30
C ASP A 244 4.20 -2.00 -24.06
N ILE A 245 3.30 -2.69 -23.36
CA ILE A 245 3.64 -3.48 -22.17
C ILE A 245 3.84 -4.97 -22.47
N SER A 246 3.66 -5.42 -23.72
CA SER A 246 3.68 -6.85 -24.08
C SER A 246 5.03 -7.53 -23.80
N LYS A 247 6.12 -6.77 -23.83
CA LYS A 247 7.49 -7.25 -23.58
C LYS A 247 8.01 -6.93 -22.19
N VAL A 248 7.19 -6.30 -21.35
CA VAL A 248 7.58 -5.94 -19.98
C VAL A 248 7.57 -7.18 -19.11
N LYS A 249 8.59 -7.33 -18.26
CA LYS A 249 8.70 -8.48 -17.36
C LYS A 249 7.53 -8.50 -16.38
N THR A 250 7.00 -9.69 -16.14
CA THR A 250 6.09 -9.95 -15.03
C THR A 250 6.89 -10.31 -13.78
N LYS A 251 6.25 -10.17 -12.63
CA LYS A 251 6.74 -10.68 -11.35
C LYS A 251 5.59 -11.24 -10.53
N THR A 252 5.90 -12.15 -9.61
CA THR A 252 4.93 -12.66 -8.65
C THR A 252 4.80 -11.70 -7.47
N GLU A 253 3.59 -11.19 -7.22
CA GLU A 253 3.24 -10.42 -6.02
C GLU A 253 2.32 -11.26 -5.11
N ILE A 254 2.49 -11.12 -3.79
CA ILE A 254 1.57 -11.72 -2.81
C ILE A 254 0.44 -10.71 -2.58
N ARG A 255 -0.81 -11.11 -2.88
CA ARG A 255 -2.02 -10.33 -2.64
C ARG A 255 -2.48 -10.43 -1.19
N PHE A 256 -2.51 -11.65 -0.67
CA PHE A 256 -3.03 -11.95 0.66
C PHE A 256 -2.02 -12.74 1.49
N ALA A 257 -1.95 -12.46 2.79
CA ALA A 257 -1.03 -13.13 3.71
C ALA A 257 -1.60 -14.43 4.28
N ASN A 258 -2.92 -14.58 4.31
CA ASN A 258 -3.59 -15.77 4.80
C ASN A 258 -3.20 -16.96 3.91
N TYR A 259 -2.39 -17.84 4.50
CA TYR A 259 -1.84 -19.00 3.82
C TYR A 259 -2.85 -20.14 3.64
N SER A 260 -4.06 -20.00 4.19
CA SER A 260 -5.15 -20.94 3.90
C SER A 260 -5.81 -20.68 2.54
N PHE A 261 -5.55 -19.53 1.90
CA PHE A 261 -6.06 -19.29 0.56
C PHE A 261 -5.37 -20.17 -0.49
N PRO A 262 -6.11 -20.57 -1.55
CA PRO A 262 -5.51 -21.13 -2.77
C PRO A 262 -4.40 -20.24 -3.31
N THR A 263 -3.39 -20.86 -3.93
CA THR A 263 -2.18 -20.14 -4.41
C THR A 263 -2.53 -19.06 -5.43
N GLU A 264 -3.55 -19.31 -6.25
CA GLU A 264 -4.07 -18.43 -7.30
C GLU A 264 -4.77 -17.18 -6.74
N ILE A 265 -5.29 -17.27 -5.51
CA ILE A 265 -5.86 -16.14 -4.78
C ILE A 265 -4.73 -15.41 -4.04
N GLN A 266 -3.86 -16.17 -3.37
CA GLN A 266 -2.76 -15.63 -2.57
C GLN A 266 -1.75 -14.85 -3.41
N ARG A 267 -1.47 -15.31 -4.63
CA ARG A 267 -0.38 -14.80 -5.49
C ARG A 267 -0.89 -14.41 -6.85
N VAL A 268 -0.21 -13.45 -7.47
CA VAL A 268 -0.50 -13.01 -8.83
C VAL A 268 0.77 -12.78 -9.61
N GLU A 269 0.78 -13.24 -10.85
CA GLU A 269 1.74 -12.75 -11.84
C GLU A 269 1.22 -11.44 -12.41
N ILE A 270 1.99 -10.37 -12.24
CA ILE A 270 1.61 -9.03 -12.67
C ILE A 270 2.76 -8.36 -13.43
N THR A 271 2.41 -7.60 -14.46
CA THR A 271 3.36 -6.77 -15.21
C THR A 271 4.02 -5.77 -14.27
N ASP A 272 5.35 -5.72 -14.27
CA ASP A 272 6.10 -4.74 -13.48
C ASP A 272 6.28 -3.46 -14.30
N PHE A 273 5.34 -2.52 -14.19
CA PHE A 273 5.34 -1.27 -14.97
C PHE A 273 6.60 -0.44 -14.72
N TYR A 274 7.19 -0.56 -13.53
CA TYR A 274 8.47 0.07 -13.19
C TYR A 274 9.68 -0.49 -13.98
N GLN A 275 9.52 -1.62 -14.69
CA GLN A 275 10.51 -2.18 -15.61
C GLN A 275 10.23 -1.79 -17.08
N CYS A 276 9.13 -1.10 -17.36
CA CYS A 276 8.84 -0.57 -18.70
C CYS A 276 9.74 0.65 -18.97
N LYS A 277 10.86 0.43 -19.65
CA LYS A 277 11.88 1.48 -19.87
C LYS A 277 11.34 2.74 -20.57
N PRO A 278 10.54 2.65 -21.67
CA PRO A 278 10.02 3.85 -22.32
C PRO A 278 9.09 4.65 -21.39
N LEU A 279 8.14 3.97 -20.74
CA LEU A 279 7.23 4.59 -19.76
C LEU A 279 8.00 5.29 -18.65
N MET A 280 8.97 4.61 -18.04
CA MET A 280 9.73 5.17 -16.93
C MET A 280 10.65 6.31 -17.35
N ALA A 281 11.17 6.31 -18.58
CA ALA A 281 11.97 7.41 -19.11
C ALA A 281 11.14 8.70 -19.24
N ASP A 282 9.92 8.59 -19.77
CA ASP A 282 9.03 9.75 -19.93
C ASP A 282 8.47 10.24 -18.59
N LEU A 283 8.18 9.34 -17.66
CA LEU A 283 7.83 9.69 -16.27
C LEU A 283 9.00 10.39 -15.56
N GLU A 284 10.24 9.97 -15.80
CA GLU A 284 11.43 10.62 -15.24
C GLU A 284 11.65 12.02 -15.84
N LYS A 285 11.46 12.18 -17.16
CA LYS A 285 11.50 13.48 -17.84
C LYS A 285 10.47 14.44 -17.23
N LEU A 286 9.21 13.99 -17.12
CA LEU A 286 8.14 14.78 -16.51
C LEU A 286 8.46 15.14 -15.05
N PHE A 287 8.97 14.19 -14.27
CA PHE A 287 9.38 14.43 -12.89
C PHE A 287 10.49 15.49 -12.79
N LYS A 288 11.53 15.42 -13.63
CA LYS A 288 12.63 16.41 -13.64
C LYS A 288 12.13 17.80 -13.96
N LEU A 289 11.27 17.93 -14.97
CA LEU A 289 10.64 19.20 -15.35
C LEU A 289 9.86 19.78 -14.15
N SER A 290 8.97 18.97 -13.57
CA SER A 290 8.13 19.34 -12.42
C SER A 290 8.95 19.74 -11.20
N TYR A 291 10.04 19.02 -10.92
CA TYR A 291 10.88 19.30 -9.77
C TYR A 291 11.75 20.55 -9.95
N GLU A 292 12.18 20.87 -11.17
CA GLU A 292 12.86 22.15 -11.44
C GLU A 292 11.91 23.35 -11.29
N LEU A 293 10.66 23.22 -11.76
CA LEU A 293 9.60 24.21 -11.54
C LEU A 293 9.30 24.41 -10.07
N TYR A 294 9.10 23.32 -9.33
CA TYR A 294 8.90 23.36 -7.88
C TYR A 294 10.01 24.15 -7.17
N LYS A 295 11.28 23.87 -7.51
CA LYS A 295 12.42 24.58 -6.93
C LYS A 295 12.46 26.06 -7.33
N LYS A 296 12.04 26.41 -8.54
CA LYS A 296 11.92 27.80 -9.01
C LYS A 296 10.84 28.53 -8.20
N ASN A 297 9.63 27.99 -8.17
CA ASN A 297 8.47 28.57 -7.49
C ASN A 297 8.72 28.74 -6.00
N ARG A 298 9.34 27.75 -5.35
CA ARG A 298 9.72 27.85 -3.93
C ARG A 298 10.77 28.93 -3.67
N ALA A 299 11.71 29.13 -4.58
CA ALA A 299 12.72 30.20 -4.45
C ALA A 299 12.09 31.59 -4.61
N ILE A 300 11.12 31.72 -5.53
CA ILE A 300 10.31 32.94 -5.72
C ILE A 300 9.54 33.24 -4.43
N GLU A 301 8.78 32.28 -3.89
CA GLU A 301 8.00 32.52 -2.67
C GLU A 301 8.85 32.90 -1.46
N LYS A 302 9.97 32.20 -1.23
CA LYS A 302 10.90 32.56 -0.14
C LYS A 302 11.43 33.97 -0.29
N LYS A 303 11.66 34.42 -1.53
CA LYS A 303 12.17 35.76 -1.81
C LYS A 303 11.08 36.82 -1.66
N LYS A 304 9.86 36.53 -2.12
CA LYS A 304 8.67 37.35 -1.92
C LYS A 304 8.44 37.62 -0.43
N GLN A 305 8.43 36.56 0.39
CA GLN A 305 8.27 36.66 1.84
C GLN A 305 9.41 37.45 2.50
N LYS A 306 10.65 37.26 2.05
CA LYS A 306 11.82 37.94 2.63
C LYS A 306 11.90 39.44 2.29
N LEU A 307 11.54 39.81 1.06
CA LEU A 307 11.69 41.18 0.55
C LEU A 307 10.40 41.99 0.61
N ASN A 308 9.26 41.34 0.90
CA ASN A 308 7.92 41.96 0.92
C ASN A 308 7.60 42.74 -0.37
N ILE A 309 7.91 42.14 -1.52
CA ILE A 309 7.74 42.71 -2.86
C ILE A 309 6.63 41.98 -3.63
N SER A 310 6.12 42.61 -4.69
CA SER A 310 5.06 42.06 -5.53
C SER A 310 5.54 40.87 -6.39
N ASP A 311 4.59 40.10 -6.94
CA ASP A 311 4.90 38.93 -7.79
C ASP A 311 5.67 39.31 -9.06
N GLU A 312 5.34 40.45 -9.68
CA GLU A 312 6.01 40.95 -10.89
C GLU A 312 7.48 41.31 -10.64
N GLU A 313 7.78 41.97 -9.51
CA GLU A 313 9.15 42.36 -9.14
C GLU A 313 10.04 41.15 -8.85
N VAL A 314 9.49 40.10 -8.22
CA VAL A 314 10.22 38.84 -7.99
C VAL A 314 10.49 38.14 -9.32
N HIS A 315 9.48 38.07 -10.19
CA HIS A 315 9.57 37.38 -11.47
C HIS A 315 10.69 37.95 -12.35
N LEU A 316 10.75 39.28 -12.51
CA LEU A 316 11.79 39.97 -13.28
C LEU A 316 13.21 39.70 -12.75
N LEU A 317 13.39 39.67 -11.43
CA LEU A 317 14.69 39.38 -10.80
C LEU A 317 15.11 37.91 -10.96
N GLN A 318 14.17 37.00 -11.20
CA GLN A 318 14.41 35.56 -11.22
C GLN A 318 14.73 35.04 -12.63
N ILE A 319 14.18 35.66 -13.68
CA ILE A 319 14.41 35.29 -15.10
C ILE A 319 15.90 35.12 -15.44
N LYS A 320 16.75 36.10 -15.11
CA LYS A 320 18.20 36.04 -15.42
C LYS A 320 18.92 34.93 -14.64
N LYS A 321 18.46 34.64 -13.42
CA LYS A 321 19.04 33.62 -12.53
C LYS A 321 18.69 32.21 -12.99
N ASP A 322 17.45 31.99 -13.42
CA ASP A 322 16.98 30.69 -13.88
C ASP A 322 17.68 30.26 -15.18
N VAL A 323 17.87 31.19 -16.13
CA VAL A 323 18.65 30.89 -17.36
C VAL A 323 20.07 30.45 -17.03
N ALA A 324 20.74 31.14 -16.10
CA ALA A 324 22.09 30.76 -15.68
C ALA A 324 22.10 29.40 -14.97
N ARG A 325 21.07 29.08 -14.20
CA ARG A 325 20.91 27.79 -13.51
C ARG A 325 20.65 26.64 -14.50
N TYR A 326 19.70 26.80 -15.42
CA TYR A 326 19.38 25.77 -16.41
C TYR A 326 20.57 25.50 -17.33
N LYS A 327 21.33 26.53 -17.72
CA LYS A 327 22.61 26.34 -18.45
C LYS A 327 23.63 25.52 -17.64
N ARG A 328 23.74 25.75 -16.33
CA ARG A 328 24.60 24.92 -15.47
C ARG A 328 24.12 23.48 -15.38
N LEU A 329 22.81 23.25 -15.21
CA LEU A 329 22.26 21.89 -15.17
C LEU A 329 22.50 21.12 -16.47
N LEU A 330 22.38 21.79 -17.61
CA LEU A 330 22.71 21.23 -18.92
C LEU A 330 24.21 20.89 -19.02
N ASN A 331 25.10 21.82 -18.62
CA ASN A 331 26.54 21.58 -18.60
C ASN A 331 26.95 20.44 -17.65
N ASP A 332 26.28 20.32 -16.50
CA ASP A 332 26.44 19.24 -15.52
C ASP A 332 25.81 17.91 -15.99
N LYS A 333 25.16 17.88 -17.17
CA LYS A 333 24.42 16.73 -17.70
C LYS A 333 23.30 16.22 -16.78
N LYS A 334 22.72 17.11 -15.97
CA LYS A 334 21.58 16.80 -15.08
C LYS A 334 20.23 16.91 -15.79
N ILE A 335 20.19 17.68 -16.88
CA ILE A 335 19.04 17.79 -17.78
C ILE A 335 19.49 17.63 -19.23
N THR A 336 18.59 17.23 -20.11
CA THR A 336 18.81 17.12 -21.56
C THR A 336 18.67 18.47 -22.26
N GLN A 337 19.11 18.55 -23.52
CA GLN A 337 18.92 19.75 -24.35
C GLN A 337 17.44 20.08 -24.56
N GLU A 338 16.61 19.05 -24.68
CA GLU A 338 15.16 19.17 -24.84
C GLU A 338 14.51 19.72 -23.56
N GLU A 339 14.83 19.12 -22.41
CA GLU A 339 14.38 19.60 -21.08
C GLU A 339 14.79 21.06 -20.84
N PHE A 340 15.99 21.46 -21.28
CA PHE A 340 16.45 22.84 -21.21
C PHE A 340 15.59 23.79 -22.05
N LEU A 341 15.24 23.42 -23.29
CA LEU A 341 14.39 24.24 -24.17
C LEU A 341 12.98 24.40 -23.59
N LEU A 342 12.43 23.34 -23.00
CA LEU A 342 11.13 23.38 -22.32
C LEU A 342 11.17 24.30 -21.10
N LEU A 343 12.19 24.16 -20.25
CA LEU A 343 12.39 25.03 -19.08
C LEU A 343 12.51 26.52 -19.45
N GLN A 344 13.00 26.83 -20.66
CA GLN A 344 13.02 28.21 -21.16
C GLN A 344 11.66 28.76 -21.57
N LYS A 345 10.68 27.92 -21.94
CA LYS A 345 9.32 28.39 -22.28
C LYS A 345 8.61 28.99 -21.07
N PHE A 346 8.89 28.49 -19.85
CA PHE A 346 8.42 29.07 -18.58
C PHE A 346 8.99 30.46 -18.25
N LYS A 347 9.79 31.05 -19.14
CA LYS A 347 10.38 32.39 -18.98
C LYS A 347 9.46 33.50 -19.48
N ASN A 348 8.62 33.22 -20.47
CA ASN A 348 7.95 34.27 -21.22
C ASN A 348 6.60 34.69 -20.64
N GLY A 349 6.07 33.98 -19.63
CA GLY A 349 4.71 34.22 -19.18
C GLY A 349 3.69 34.04 -20.31
N ASP A 350 4.04 33.26 -21.34
CA ASP A 350 3.10 32.86 -22.37
C ASP A 350 2.10 31.93 -21.66
N ASP A 351 1.01 32.51 -21.15
CA ASP A 351 -0.21 31.80 -20.86
C ASP A 351 -0.58 31.02 -22.12
N TYR A 352 -0.63 29.69 -21.99
CA TYR A 352 -1.21 28.80 -22.98
C TYR A 352 -2.53 28.25 -22.43
#